data_AF-V8N139-F1
#
_entry.id   AF-V8N139-F1
#
_cell.length_a   1.000
_cell.length_b   1.000
_cell.length_c   1.000
_cell.angle_alpha   90.00
_cell.angle_beta   90.00
_cell.angle_gamma   90.00
#
_symmetry.space_group_name_H-M   'P 1'
#
loop_
_entity.id
_entity.type
_entity.pdbx_description
1 polymer ?
#
loop_
_entity_poly.entity_id
_entity_poly.type
_entity_poly.pdbx_seq_one_letter_code
_entity_poly.pdbx_strand_id
1 'polypeptide(L)' 'KRACVGQQLARIEIFIFLTSLLRAFNFRLPEGVKELNEEPVAKMPIAKFTNIPHQFNQEVVYEQYA' A
#
# COMPACT_ATOMS: atom_id res chain seq x y z
N LYS A 1 -0.50 -2.52 -29.65
CA LYS A 1 -0.71 -1.89 -28.31
C LYS A 1 -1.26 -2.97 -27.39
N ARG A 2 -0.52 -3.45 -26.37
CA ARG A 2 -1.03 -4.47 -25.42
C ARG A 2 -1.57 -3.76 -24.19
N ALA A 3 -2.89 -3.68 -24.06
CA ALA A 3 -3.53 -3.18 -22.85
C ALA A 3 -3.65 -4.30 -21.82
N CYS A 4 -3.65 -3.95 -20.53
CA CYS A 4 -3.99 -4.91 -19.48
C CYS A 4 -5.48 -5.23 -19.57
N VAL A 5 -5.83 -6.48 -19.88
CA VAL A 5 -7.23 -6.94 -19.94
C VAL A 5 -7.94 -6.73 -18.61
N GLY A 6 -7.21 -6.88 -17.50
CA GLY A 6 -7.70 -6.66 -16.14
C GLY A 6 -7.71 -5.20 -15.66
N GLN A 7 -7.43 -4.21 -16.52
CA GLN A 7 -7.27 -2.82 -16.08
C GLN A 7 -8.51 -2.26 -15.36
N GLN A 8 -9.70 -2.57 -15.86
CA GLN A 8 -10.95 -2.10 -15.25
C GLN A 8 -11.26 -2.81 -13.94
N LEU A 9 -11.00 -4.12 -13.89
CA LEU A 9 -11.15 -4.92 -12.67
C LEU A 9 -10.20 -4.41 -11.58
N ALA A 10 -8.91 -4.25 -11.90
CA ALA A 10 -7.91 -3.74 -10.97
C ALA A 10 -8.27 -2.36 -10.40
N ARG A 11 -8.84 -1.47 -11.21
CA ARG A 11 -9.32 -0.16 -10.74
C ARG A 11 -10.43 -0.28 -9.69
N ILE A 12 -11.39 -1.17 -9.93
CA ILE A 12 -12.51 -1.40 -9.02
C ILE A 12 -12.02 -2.07 -7.74
N GLU A 13 -11.19 -3.10 -7.85
CA GLU A 13 -10.62 -3.81 -6.70
C GLU A 13 -9.80 -2.89 -5.80
N ILE A 14 -8.88 -2.11 -6.39
CA ILE A 14 -8.06 -1.14 -5.63
C ILE A 14 -8.96 -0.11 -4.95
N PHE A 15 -9.96 0.41 -5.65
CA PHE A 15 -10.88 1.40 -5.06
C PHE A 15 -11.66 0.83 -3.87
N ILE A 16 -12.27 -0.35 -4.03
CA ILE A 16 -13.07 -0.98 -2.97
C ILE A 16 -12.17 -1.36 -1.79
N PHE A 17 -11.02 -1.97 -2.05
CA PHE A 17 -10.08 -2.38 -1.01
C PHE A 17 -9.59 -1.18 -0.21
N LEU A 18 -9.08 -0.15 -0.89
CA LEU A 18 -8.55 1.06 -0.25
C LEU A 18 -9.63 1.80 0.54
N THR A 19 -10.81 2.03 -0.05
CA THR A 19 -11.88 2.80 0.62
C THR A 19 -12.50 2.04 1.79
N SER A 20 -12.62 0.71 1.69
CA SER A 20 -13.12 -0.11 2.80
C SER A 20 -12.14 -0.08 3.98
N LEU A 21 -10.84 -0.16 3.70
CA LEU A 21 -9.81 -0.05 4.72
C LEU A 21 -9.80 1.34 5.38
N LEU A 22 -9.78 2.41 4.58
CA LEU A 22 -9.77 3.79 5.10
C LEU A 22 -11.05 4.15 5.87
N ARG A 23 -12.17 3.48 5.58
CA ARG A 23 -13.43 3.67 6.31
C ARG A 23 -13.46 2.96 7.66
N ALA A 24 -12.86 1.78 7.76
CA ALA A 24 -12.91 0.95 8.96
C ALA A 24 -11.74 1.19 9.93
N PHE A 25 -10.63 1.71 9.40
CA PHE A 25 -9.37 1.78 10.12
C PHE A 25 -8.74 3.17 10.04
N ASN A 26 -8.09 3.54 11.14
CA ASN A 26 -7.16 4.67 11.18
C ASN A 26 -5.73 4.15 11.03
N PHE A 27 -5.04 4.64 10.00
CA PHE A 27 -3.64 4.34 9.74
C PHE A 27 -2.75 5.37 10.44
N ARG A 28 -1.88 4.90 11.33
CA ARG A 28 -0.93 5.75 12.05
C ARG A 28 0.48 5.27 11.82
N LEU A 29 1.41 6.22 11.78
CA LEU A 29 2.83 5.87 11.80
C LEU A 29 3.17 5.32 13.20
N PRO A 30 3.97 4.25 13.29
CA PRO A 30 4.49 3.76 14.56
C PRO A 30 5.25 4.85 15.31
N GLU A 31 5.25 4.74 16.64
CA GLU A 31 5.97 5.65 17.50
C GLU A 31 7.46 5.76 17.10
N GLY A 32 7.94 6.98 16.89
CA GLY A 32 9.33 7.26 16.53
C GLY A 32 9.64 7.31 15.03
N VAL A 33 8.70 6.98 14.15
CA VAL A 33 8.86 7.15 12.69
C VAL A 33 8.31 8.51 12.26
N LYS A 34 9.18 9.39 11.76
CA LYS A 34 8.77 10.72 11.27
C LYS A 34 8.50 10.74 9.76
N GLU A 35 9.23 9.93 9.00
CA GLU A 35 9.22 9.95 7.53
C GLU A 35 9.27 8.51 7.00
N LEU A 36 8.59 8.25 5.88
CA LEU A 36 8.62 6.97 5.18
C LEU A 36 9.72 6.96 4.13
N ASN A 37 10.39 5.82 3.96
CA ASN A 37 11.30 5.63 2.83
C ASN A 37 10.52 5.18 1.59
N GLU A 38 10.34 6.10 0.65
CA GLU A 38 9.64 5.84 -0.62
C GLU A 38 10.58 5.27 -1.70
N GLU A 39 11.89 5.21 -1.45
CA GLU A 39 12.84 4.66 -2.41
C GLU A 39 12.64 3.14 -2.58
N PRO A 40 12.49 2.63 -3.81
CA PRO A 40 12.34 1.21 -4.05
C PRO A 40 13.62 0.44 -3.74
N VAL A 41 13.46 -0.81 -3.29
CA VAL A 41 14.60 -1.68 -2.93
C VAL A 41 15.35 -2.15 -4.18
N ALA A 42 16.39 -1.42 -4.59
CA ALA A 42 17.14 -1.68 -5.82
C ALA A 42 18.03 -2.93 -5.80
N LYS A 43 18.40 -3.44 -4.61
CA LYS A 43 19.41 -4.51 -4.47
C LYS A 43 18.85 -5.94 -4.59
N MET A 44 17.54 -6.10 -4.79
CA MET A 44 16.92 -7.42 -4.90
C MET A 44 16.88 -7.89 -6.36
N PRO A 45 17.17 -9.17 -6.69
CA PRO A 45 17.18 -9.65 -8.08
C PRO A 45 15.88 -9.40 -8.84
N ILE A 46 14.73 -9.52 -8.16
CA ILE A 46 13.41 -9.30 -8.76
C ILE A 46 13.07 -7.80 -8.94
N ALA A 47 13.82 -6.89 -8.30
CA ALA A 47 13.63 -5.44 -8.46
C ALA A 47 13.94 -4.97 -9.90
N LYS A 48 14.63 -5.80 -10.70
CA LYS A 48 14.83 -5.58 -12.13
C LYS A 48 13.55 -5.73 -12.97
N PHE A 49 12.55 -6.42 -12.43
CA PHE A 49 11.29 -6.73 -13.11
C PHE A 49 10.10 -5.98 -12.52
N THR A 50 10.20 -5.50 -11.28
CA THR A 50 9.15 -4.76 -10.59
C THR A 50 9.72 -3.80 -9.56
N ASN A 51 9.01 -2.71 -9.27
CA ASN A 51 9.35 -1.84 -8.15
C ASN A 51 8.85 -2.47 -6.85
N ILE A 52 9.70 -2.48 -5.83
CA ILE A 52 9.41 -3.12 -4.56
C ILE A 52 9.52 -2.04 -3.47
N PRO A 53 8.42 -1.76 -2.77
CA PRO A 53 8.46 -0.77 -1.70
C PRO A 53 9.37 -1.25 -0.57
N HIS A 54 9.96 -0.30 0.15
CA HIS A 54 10.65 -0.62 1.39
C HIS A 54 9.67 -1.24 2.39
N GLN A 55 10.10 -2.28 3.12
CA GLN A 55 9.27 -2.87 4.17
C GLN A 55 8.97 -1.82 5.25
N PHE A 56 7.70 -1.71 5.62
CA PHE A 56 7.24 -0.79 6.65
C PHE A 56 6.16 -1.48 7.50
N ASN A 57 6.26 -1.31 8.81
CA ASN A 57 5.24 -1.78 9.74
C ASN A 57 4.22 -0.67 9.94
N GLN A 58 3.04 -0.83 9.35
CA GLN A 58 1.95 0.14 9.48
C GLN A 58 1.12 -0.20 10.73
N GLU A 59 0.89 0.77 11.61
CA GLU A 59 -0.06 0.61 12.72
C GLU A 59 -1.48 0.88 12.23
N VAL A 60 -2.36 -0.11 12.46
CA VAL A 60 -3.75 -0.11 12.00
C VAL A 60 -4.65 -0.22 13.22
N VAL A 61 -5.43 0.83 13.50
CA VAL A 61 -6.31 0.90 14.68
C VAL A 61 -7.77 0.85 14.22
N TYR A 62 -8.56 -0.04 14.81
CA TYR A 62 -10.00 -0.12 14.57
C TYR A 62 -10.72 1.06 15.23
N GLU A 63 -11.64 1.68 14.51
CA GLU A 63 -12.54 2.71 15.05
C GLU A 63 -13.77 2.05 15.70
N GLN A 64 -13.54 1.12 16.64
CA GLN A 64 -14.57 0.71 17.59
C GLN A 64 -14.34 1.54 18.85
N TYR A 65 -15.20 2.55 19.06
CA TYR A 65 -15.26 3.46 20.23
C TYR A 65 -14.32 4.68 20.21
N ALA A 66 -14.51 5.59 19.24
CA ALA A 66 -14.30 7.02 19.47
C ALA A 66 -15.66 7.69 19.75
#